data_AF-A0A7C6ZZU4-F1
#
_entry.id   AF-A0A7C6ZZU4-F1
#
_cell.length_a   1.000
_cell.length_b   1.000
_cell.length_c   1.000
_cell.angle_alpha   90.00
_cell.angle_beta   90.00
_cell.angle_gamma   90.00
#
_symmetry.space_group_name_H-M   'P 1'
#
loop_
_entity.id
_entity.type
_entity.pdbx_description
1 polymer ?
#
loop_
_entity_poly.entity_id
_entity_poly.type
_entity_poly.pdbx_seq_one_letter_code
_entity_poly.pdbx_strand_id
1 'polypeptide(L)'
;MVVYADILFIENLLANCLILKLASAVSGFPVKTVRMILASALGALYAVLAVIIPSTALLSALGTRVIVSVLMVLIAFRIRTF
;
A
#
# COMPACT_ATOMS: atom_id res chain seq x y z
N MET A 1 18.09 -12.96 -11.35
CA MET A 1 17.97 -11.75 -10.52
C MET A 1 17.59 -12.20 -9.11
N VAL A 2 18.34 -11.80 -8.09
CA VAL A 2 18.01 -12.08 -6.69
C VAL A 2 17.15 -10.93 -6.19
N VAL A 3 15.98 -11.24 -5.63
CA VAL A 3 15.11 -10.23 -5.01
C VAL A 3 15.19 -10.39 -3.50
N TYR A 4 15.62 -9.33 -2.82
CA TYR A 4 15.65 -9.28 -1.37
C TYR A 4 14.30 -8.81 -0.86
N ALA A 5 13.58 -9.68 -0.15
CA ALA A 5 12.26 -9.37 0.40
C ALA A 5 12.30 -8.13 1.32
N ASP A 6 13.37 -7.98 2.10
CA ASP A 6 13.53 -6.91 3.08
C ASP A 6 13.64 -5.54 2.40
N ILE A 7 14.45 -5.45 1.34
CA ILE A 7 14.63 -4.23 0.56
C ILE A 7 13.32 -3.89 -0.16
N LEU A 8 12.68 -4.88 -0.78
CA LEU A 8 11.43 -4.71 -1.49
C LEU A 8 10.30 -4.24 -0.56
N PHE A 9 10.27 -4.75 0.66
CA PHE A 9 9.33 -4.31 1.69
C PHE A 9 9.57 -2.85 2.08
N ILE A 10 10.81 -2.48 2.40
CA ILE A 10 11.15 -1.11 2.85
C ILE A 10 10.90 -0.08 1.74
N GLU A 11 11.29 -0.38 0.50
CA GLU A 11 11.04 0.50 -0.65
C GLU A 11 9.54 0.71 -0.87
N ASN A 12 8.74 -0.36 -0.85
CA ASN A 12 7.29 -0.23 -1.00
C ASN A 12 6.64 0.47 0.20
N LEU A 13 7.12 0.24 1.42
CA LEU A 13 6.62 0.91 2.61
C LEU A 13 6.82 2.43 2.50
N LEU A 14 8.03 2.86 2.13
CA LEU A 14 8.37 4.28 1.96
C LEU A 14 7.60 4.91 0.80
N ALA A 15 7.58 4.26 -0.36
CA ALA A 15 6.86 4.74 -1.54
C ALA A 15 5.36 4.92 -1.23
N ASN A 16 4.73 3.92 -0.62
CA ASN A 16 3.32 3.98 -0.27
C ASN A 16 3.03 5.04 0.81
N CYS A 17 3.91 5.22 1.79
CA CYS A 17 3.79 6.32 2.76
C CYS A 17 3.83 7.68 2.07
N LEU A 18 4.76 7.89 1.13
CA LEU A 18 4.86 9.14 0.37
C LEU A 18 3.62 9.39 -0.49
N ILE A 19 3.12 8.36 -1.18
CA ILE A 19 1.90 8.45 -1.99
C ILE A 19 0.70 8.84 -1.13
N LEU A 20 0.51 8.19 0.02
CA LEU A 20 -0.59 8.52 0.93
C LEU A 20 -0.45 9.92 1.54
N LYS A 21 0.78 10.35 1.85
CA LYS A 21 1.06 11.71 2.34
C LYS A 21 0.74 12.76 1.27
N LEU A 22 1.13 12.52 0.02
CA LEU A 22 0.82 13.39 -1.11
C LEU A 22 -0.70 13.41 -1.37
N ALA A 23 -1.36 12.25 -1.35
CA ALA A 23 -2.81 12.16 -1.48
C ALA A 23 -3.53 12.93 -0.36
N SER A 24 -3.01 12.90 0.87
CA SER A 24 -3.52 13.71 1.99
C SER A 24 -3.33 15.20 1.73
N ALA A 25 -2.19 15.63 1.21
CA ALA A 25 -1.92 17.02 0.85
C ALA A 25 -2.84 17.51 -0.29
N VAL A 26 -3.05 16.69 -1.33
CA VAL A 26 -3.90 17.03 -2.48
C VAL A 26 -5.39 17.05 -2.09
N SER A 27 -5.82 16.11 -1.26
CA SER A 27 -7.22 16.03 -0.82
C SER A 27 -7.60 17.03 0.26
N GLY A 28 -6.63 17.67 0.91
CA GLY A 28 -6.85 18.61 2.02
C GLY A 28 -7.31 17.95 3.32
N PHE A 29 -7.38 16.61 3.39
CA PHE A 29 -7.78 15.89 4.58
C PHE A 29 -6.57 15.41 5.38
N PRO A 30 -6.46 15.75 6.68
CA PRO A 30 -5.34 15.32 7.51
C PRO A 30 -5.43 13.81 7.79
N VAL A 31 -4.40 13.08 7.39
CA VAL A 31 -4.23 11.64 7.69
C VAL A 31 -3.29 11.47 8.89
N LYS A 32 -3.64 10.58 9.82
CA LYS A 32 -2.74 10.24 10.94
C LYS A 32 -1.56 9.40 10.45
N THR A 33 -0.34 9.78 10.83
CA THR A 33 0.89 9.06 10.46
C THR A 33 0.83 7.56 10.78
N VAL A 34 0.27 7.17 11.92
CA VAL A 34 0.12 5.75 12.30
C VAL A 34 -0.77 4.98 11.30
N ARG A 35 -1.86 5.59 10.82
CA ARG A 35 -2.74 4.94 9.83
C ARG A 35 -2.08 4.84 8.47
N MET A 36 -1.27 5.85 8.11
CA MET A 36 -0.47 5.84 6.90
C MET A 36 0.57 4.71 6.92
N ILE A 37 1.25 4.50 8.05
CA ILE A 37 2.20 3.41 8.23
C ILE A 37 1.50 2.05 8.14
N LEU A 38 0.34 1.87 8.79
CA LEU A 38 -0.42 0.63 8.70
C LEU A 38 -0.92 0.33 7.28
N ALA A 39 -1.45 1.33 6.58
CA ALA A 39 -1.88 1.19 5.20
C ALA A 39 -0.71 0.87 4.26
N SER A 40 0.41 1.59 4.38
CA SER A 40 1.60 1.34 3.56
C SER A 40 2.25 -0.02 3.84
N ALA A 41 2.22 -0.50 5.09
CA ALA A 41 2.70 -1.83 5.45
C ALA A 41 1.87 -2.93 4.79
N LEU A 42 0.55 -2.75 4.66
CA LEU A 42 -0.33 -3.68 3.95
C LEU A 42 0.04 -3.75 2.46
N GLY A 43 0.26 -2.61 1.81
CA GLY A 43 0.72 -2.55 0.42
C GLY A 43 2.10 -3.17 0.20
N ALA A 44 3.04 -2.92 1.12
CA ALA A 44 4.38 -3.51 1.09
C ALA A 44 4.36 -5.03 1.29
N LEU A 45 3.52 -5.52 2.22
CA LEU A 45 3.34 -6.95 2.43
C LEU A 45 2.76 -7.63 1.19
N TYR A 46 1.76 -7.01 0.55
CA TYR A 46 1.22 -7.50 -0.72
C TYR A 46 2.29 -7.57 -1.81
N ALA A 47 3.16 -6.56 -1.94
CA ALA A 47 4.23 -6.55 -2.92
C ALA A 47 5.23 -7.71 -2.70
N VAL A 48 5.61 -7.98 -1.45
CA VAL A 48 6.47 -9.11 -1.09
C VAL A 48 5.80 -10.45 -1.40
N LEU A 49 4.53 -10.61 -1.01
CA LEU A 49 3.76 -11.84 -1.27
C LEU A 49 3.58 -12.11 -2.77
N ALA A 50 3.32 -11.07 -3.56
CA ALA A 50 3.15 -11.18 -5.01
C ALA A 50 4.45 -11.63 -5.71
N VAL A 51 5.62 -11.27 -5.16
CA VAL A 51 6.92 -11.69 -5.70
C VAL A 51 7.31 -13.09 -5.25
N ILE A 52 6.99 -13.48 -4.01
CA ILE A 52 7.32 -14.82 -3.47
C ILE A 52 6.40 -15.90 -4.07
N ILE A 53 5.14 -15.58 -4.38
CA ILE A 53 4.13 -16.54 -4.88
C ILE A 53 3.68 -16.16 -6.30
N PRO A 54 4.57 -16.26 -7.31
CA PRO A 54 4.24 -15.92 -8.69
C PRO A 54 3.27 -16.90 -9.36
N SER A 55 3.02 -18.07 -8.76
CA SER A 55 2.13 -19.12 -9.29
C SER A 55 0.64 -18.74 -9.26
N THR A 56 0.28 -17.64 -8.60
CA THR A 56 -1.09 -17.14 -8.56
C THR A 56 -1.25 -15.97 -9.52
N ALA A 57 -1.64 -16.26 -10.77
CA ALA A 57 -1.92 -15.24 -11.79
C ALA A 57 -2.91 -14.16 -11.29
N LEU A 58 -3.79 -14.51 -10.35
CA LEU A 58 -4.69 -13.60 -9.64
C LEU A 58 -3.96 -12.55 -8.79
N LEU A 59 -2.89 -12.90 -8.05
CA LEU A 59 -2.12 -11.93 -7.25
C LEU A 59 -1.32 -10.98 -8.15
N SER A 60 -0.89 -11.43 -9.33
CA SER A 60 -0.19 -10.55 -10.28
C SER A 60 -1.14 -9.72 -11.14
N ALA A 61 -2.44 -9.99 -11.11
CA ALA A 61 -3.41 -9.29 -11.93
C ALA A 61 -3.52 -7.80 -11.51
N LEU A 62 -3.74 -6.92 -12.49
CA LEU A 62 -3.99 -5.50 -12.24
C LEU A 62 -5.15 -5.29 -11.25
N GLY A 63 -6.16 -6.17 -11.28
CA GLY A 63 -7.32 -6.10 -10.38
C GLY A 63 -6.96 -6.19 -8.90
N THR A 64 -6.06 -7.10 -8.49
CA THR A 64 -5.70 -7.23 -7.06
C THR A 64 -4.88 -6.03 -6.58
N ARG A 65 -4.05 -5.45 -7.44
CA ARG A 65 -3.33 -4.19 -7.14
C ARG A 65 -4.31 -3.03 -6.86
N VAL A 66 -5.36 -2.92 -7.68
CA VAL A 66 -6.40 -1.90 -7.49
C VAL A 66 -7.15 -2.14 -6.17
N ILE A 67 -7.54 -3.37 -5.88
CA ILE A 67 -8.24 -3.72 -4.63
C ILE A 67 -7.39 -3.37 -3.41
N VAL A 68 -6.11 -3.75 -3.41
CA VAL A 68 -5.17 -3.42 -2.33
C VAL A 68 -5.01 -1.91 -2.18
N SER A 69 -4.86 -1.18 -3.29
CA SER A 69 -4.75 0.28 -3.25
C SER A 69 -6.00 0.94 -2.66
N VAL A 70 -7.19 0.46 -3.02
CA VAL A 70 -8.45 0.93 -2.43
C VAL A 70 -8.49 0.64 -0.93
N LEU A 71 -8.11 -0.55 -0.49
CA LEU A 71 -8.00 -0.90 0.93
C LEU A 71 -7.04 0.02 1.68
N MET A 72 -5.88 0.32 1.09
CA MET A 72 -4.91 1.26 1.68
C MET A 72 -5.52 2.64 1.90
N VAL A 73 -6.26 3.16 0.92
CA VAL A 73 -6.96 4.44 1.04
C VAL A 73 -8.04 4.39 2.13
N LEU A 74 -8.84 3.31 2.19
CA LEU A 74 -9.89 3.14 3.22
C LEU A 74 -9.31 3.06 4.65
N ILE A 75 -8.12 2.46 4.81
CA ILE A 75 -7.43 2.38 6.10
C ILE A 75 -6.80 3.72 6.47
N ALA A 76 -6.16 4.39 5.51
CA ALA A 76 -5.46 5.64 5.73
C ALA A 76 -6.43 6.80 6.01
N PHE A 77 -7.46 6.95 5.17
CA PHE A 77 -8.43 8.04 5.26
C PHE A 77 -9.61 7.62 6.12
N ARG A 78 -9.85 8.36 7.21
CA ARG A 78 -11.04 8.15 8.03
C ARG A 78 -12.26 8.58 7.22
N ILE A 79 -13.16 7.64 6.91
CA ILE A 79 -14.50 7.97 6.43
C ILE A 79 -15.19 8.75 7.55
N ARG A 80 -15.36 10.06 7.36
CA ARG A 80 -16.30 10.83 8.16
C ARG A 80 -17.65 10.76 7.46
N THR A 81 -18.51 9.89 7.98
CA THR A 81 -19.93 9.88 7.67
C THR A 81 -20.55 11.14 8.28
N PHE A 82 -21.39 11.84 7.49
CA PHE A 82 -22.15 13.01 7.93
C PHE A 82 -23.20 12.65 8.99
#